data_AF-A0A951Q9E8-F1
#
_entry.id   AF-A0A951Q9E8-F1
#
_cell.length_a   1.000
_cell.length_b   1.000
_cell.length_c   1.000
_cell.angle_alpha   90.00
_cell.angle_beta   90.00
_cell.angle_gamma   90.00
#
_symmetry.space_group_name_H-M   'P 1'
#
loop_
_entity.id
_entity.type
_entity.pdbx_description
1 polymer ?
#
loop_
_entity_poly.entity_id
_entity_poly.type
_entity_poly.pdbx_seq_one_letter_code
_entity_poly.pdbx_strand_id
1 'polypeptide(L)'
;MTYSDPISQWDSLLTNLGVWQGSFSRFSPKGLLQDETSSQVTLEGLSNNRTIRQTIQQVSSQTGEILSNKVLEYSTLGRSILLFETGEFSQGSLQFSPFSEFGAELGFMQGDRRLRLVQLFDKGSQLSSLTLVREHRQDSLRAERPPLTLDQLVGTWYGEAVTIYPDWRSPDRYATTLSIQKEGDRLVQQLTAPEVSLTSTAAIEGCILRFEQGQYPIQVVLLPDGASSNTPIQIPKGQPFFLEAGWLIAAGLRQRMIRRYDAQGAWVSLTLVTERRSQ
;
A
#
# COMPACT_ATOMS: atom_id res chain seq x y z
N MET A 1 30.95 10.97 14.23
CA MET A 1 29.65 10.61 13.63
C MET A 1 29.85 9.33 12.86
N THR A 2 29.47 8.20 13.45
CA THR A 2 29.50 6.90 12.77
C THR A 2 28.36 6.91 11.76
N TYR A 3 28.70 7.05 10.47
CA TYR A 3 27.77 6.70 9.40
C TYR A 3 27.48 5.20 9.55
N SER A 4 26.29 4.86 10.03
CA SER A 4 25.82 3.48 9.95
C SER A 4 25.69 3.12 8.47
N ASP A 5 26.26 1.99 8.07
CA ASP A 5 26.07 1.47 6.72
C ASP A 5 24.56 1.36 6.39
N PRO A 6 24.16 1.66 5.15
CA PRO A 6 22.76 1.56 4.75
C PRO A 6 22.24 0.13 4.98
N ILE A 7 21.08 0.02 5.63
CA ILE A 7 20.41 -1.25 5.93
C ILE A 7 20.11 -1.98 4.62
N SER A 8 20.45 -3.26 4.53
CA SER A 8 20.20 -4.05 3.32
C SER A 8 18.71 -4.36 3.14
N GLN A 9 18.26 -4.67 1.92
CA GLN A 9 16.87 -5.09 1.67
C GLN A 9 16.48 -6.34 2.51
N TRP A 10 17.44 -7.22 2.79
CA TRP A 10 17.22 -8.38 3.64
C TRP A 10 17.00 -7.98 5.10
N ASP A 11 17.82 -7.07 5.62
CA ASP A 11 17.67 -6.54 6.98
C ASP A 11 16.36 -5.78 7.15
N SER A 12 15.95 -5.00 6.15
CA SER A 12 14.62 -4.39 6.09
C SER A 12 13.50 -5.43 6.18
N LEU A 13 13.65 -6.60 5.54
CA LEU A 13 12.67 -7.67 5.66
C LEU A 13 12.66 -8.30 7.05
N LEU A 14 13.80 -8.42 7.71
CA LEU A 14 13.88 -8.98 9.06
C LEU A 14 13.11 -8.16 10.10
N THR A 15 12.81 -6.88 9.84
CA THR A 15 11.90 -6.07 10.67
C THR A 15 10.47 -6.65 10.74
N ASN A 16 10.08 -7.44 9.74
CA ASN A 16 8.76 -8.08 9.66
C ASN A 16 8.68 -9.40 10.43
N LEU A 17 9.77 -9.90 11.02
CA LEU A 17 9.76 -11.13 11.81
C LEU A 17 8.75 -11.06 12.96
N GLY A 18 8.19 -12.22 13.30
CA GLY A 18 7.20 -12.39 14.37
C GLY A 18 5.90 -13.01 13.88
N VAL A 19 4.96 -13.12 14.82
CA VAL A 19 3.62 -13.66 14.57
C VAL A 19 2.65 -12.50 14.42
N TRP A 20 1.94 -12.47 13.30
CA TRP A 20 0.99 -11.43 12.93
C TRP A 20 -0.40 -12.02 12.83
N GLN A 21 -1.34 -11.53 13.64
CA GLN A 21 -2.72 -11.99 13.68
C GLN A 21 -3.62 -10.94 13.05
N GLY A 22 -4.64 -11.36 12.32
CA GLY A 22 -5.44 -10.44 11.52
C GLY A 22 -6.50 -11.09 10.67
N SER A 23 -6.84 -10.44 9.57
CA SER A 23 -7.74 -10.98 8.56
C SER A 23 -7.35 -10.56 7.15
N PHE A 24 -7.73 -11.40 6.18
CA PHE A 24 -7.73 -11.09 4.76
C PHE A 24 -9.15 -10.75 4.36
N SER A 25 -9.40 -9.49 4.02
CA SER A 25 -10.74 -9.00 3.64
C SER A 25 -10.73 -8.62 2.17
N ARG A 26 -11.57 -9.29 1.37
CA ARG A 26 -11.70 -9.03 -0.06
C ARG A 26 -12.81 -8.02 -0.32
N PHE A 27 -12.50 -6.98 -1.07
CA PHE A 27 -13.45 -5.96 -1.49
C PHE A 27 -13.57 -5.95 -3.01
N SER A 28 -14.78 -5.66 -3.47
CA SER A 28 -15.02 -5.27 -4.86
C SER A 28 -14.33 -3.94 -5.20
N PRO A 29 -14.17 -3.60 -6.49
CA PRO A 29 -13.66 -2.29 -6.94
C PRO A 29 -14.48 -1.09 -6.43
N LYS A 30 -15.69 -1.33 -5.92
CA LYS A 30 -16.59 -0.31 -5.33
C LYS A 30 -16.46 -0.20 -3.81
N GLY A 31 -15.50 -0.87 -3.19
CA GLY A 31 -15.30 -0.84 -1.74
C GLY A 31 -16.32 -1.66 -0.93
N LEU A 32 -17.11 -2.51 -1.59
CA LEU A 32 -18.02 -3.44 -0.90
C LEU A 32 -17.28 -4.71 -0.48
N LEU A 33 -17.36 -5.06 0.81
CA LEU A 33 -16.80 -6.30 1.36
C LEU A 33 -17.51 -7.51 0.74
N GLN A 34 -16.72 -8.47 0.24
CA GLN A 34 -17.20 -9.69 -0.40
C GLN A 34 -16.93 -10.92 0.46
N ASP A 35 -15.77 -10.96 1.10
CA ASP A 35 -15.33 -12.09 1.92
C ASP A 35 -14.33 -11.62 2.98
N GLU A 36 -14.29 -12.31 4.13
CA GLU A 36 -13.33 -12.06 5.18
C GLU A 36 -12.92 -13.37 5.88
N THR A 37 -11.61 -13.62 5.91
CA THR A 37 -11.03 -14.80 6.53
C THR A 37 -10.02 -14.39 7.60
N SER A 38 -10.13 -14.96 8.80
CA SER A 38 -9.15 -14.75 9.87
C SER A 38 -7.81 -15.37 9.50
N SER A 39 -6.70 -14.78 9.95
CA SER A 39 -5.38 -15.27 9.58
C SER A 39 -4.33 -15.11 10.66
N GLN A 40 -3.36 -16.01 10.65
CA GLN A 40 -2.09 -15.86 11.34
C GLN A 40 -0.93 -16.01 10.34
N VAL A 41 -0.06 -15.01 10.28
CA VAL A 41 1.15 -15.00 9.46
C VAL A 41 2.36 -14.98 10.37
N THR A 42 3.13 -16.07 10.36
CA THR A 42 4.36 -16.20 11.15
C THR A 42 5.56 -16.06 10.22
N LEU A 43 6.45 -15.11 10.51
CA LEU A 43 7.76 -14.98 9.89
C LEU A 43 8.84 -15.32 10.91
N GLU A 44 9.57 -16.41 10.69
CA GLU A 44 10.62 -16.91 11.58
C GLU A 44 11.98 -16.82 10.90
N GLY A 45 12.95 -16.24 11.61
CA GLY A 45 14.34 -16.24 11.20
C GLY A 45 14.99 -17.59 11.53
N LEU A 46 15.57 -18.23 10.51
CA LEU A 46 16.33 -19.47 10.62
C LEU A 46 17.81 -19.20 10.28
N SER A 47 18.69 -20.11 10.73
CA SER A 47 20.12 -20.08 10.35
C SER A 47 20.78 -18.72 10.60
N ASN A 48 20.60 -18.16 11.81
CA ASN A 48 21.03 -16.80 12.17
C ASN A 48 20.46 -15.73 11.24
N ASN A 49 19.14 -15.76 11.00
CA ASN A 49 18.41 -14.83 10.15
C ASN A 49 18.87 -14.80 8.67
N ARG A 50 19.54 -15.84 8.17
CA ARG A 50 19.90 -15.95 6.74
C ARG A 50 18.79 -16.57 5.89
N THR A 51 17.79 -17.16 6.54
CA THR A 51 16.62 -17.75 5.90
C THR A 51 15.40 -17.30 6.68
N ILE A 52 14.30 -17.01 6.00
CA ILE A 52 13.00 -16.78 6.63
C ILE A 52 12.07 -17.93 6.25
N ARG A 53 11.41 -18.51 7.25
CA ARG A 53 10.23 -19.34 7.07
C ARG A 53 8.99 -18.48 7.29
N GLN A 54 8.15 -18.39 6.28
CA GLN A 54 6.85 -17.74 6.34
C GLN A 54 5.74 -18.79 6.34
N THR A 55 4.95 -18.82 7.39
CA THR A 55 3.74 -19.65 7.50
C THR A 55 2.52 -18.75 7.47
N ILE A 56 1.63 -18.97 6.50
CA ILE A 56 0.37 -18.25 6.34
C ILE A 56 -0.75 -19.24 6.61
N GLN A 57 -1.44 -19.07 7.73
CA GLN A 57 -2.60 -19.86 8.10
C GLN A 57 -3.85 -18.99 7.98
N GLN A 58 -4.86 -19.48 7.27
CA GLN A 58 -6.16 -18.86 7.14
C GLN A 58 -7.23 -19.76 7.74
N VAL A 59 -8.11 -19.17 8.53
CA VAL A 59 -9.12 -19.86 9.32
C VAL A 59 -10.47 -19.20 9.08
N SER A 60 -11.50 -20.02 8.90
CA SER A 60 -12.87 -19.56 8.78
C SER A 60 -13.26 -18.83 10.06
N SER A 61 -13.65 -17.55 9.92
CA SER A 61 -14.12 -16.76 11.06
C SER A 61 -15.45 -17.30 11.64
N GLN A 62 -16.18 -18.14 10.88
CA GLN A 62 -17.46 -18.70 11.29
C GLN A 62 -17.32 -20.08 11.96
N THR A 63 -16.49 -20.96 11.39
CA THR A 63 -16.39 -22.36 11.83
C THR A 63 -15.11 -22.67 12.60
N GLY A 64 -14.10 -21.80 12.55
CA GLY A 64 -12.78 -22.07 13.12
C GLY A 64 -11.96 -23.11 12.35
N GLU A 65 -12.45 -23.59 11.21
CA GLU A 65 -11.74 -24.55 10.38
C GLU A 65 -10.59 -23.89 9.60
N ILE A 66 -9.47 -24.61 9.48
CA ILE A 66 -8.34 -24.18 8.66
C ILE A 66 -8.75 -24.24 7.19
N LEU A 67 -8.86 -23.08 6.55
CA LEU A 67 -9.16 -22.96 5.13
C LEU A 67 -7.90 -23.16 4.28
N SER A 68 -6.77 -22.66 4.75
CA SER A 68 -5.49 -22.85 4.08
C SER A 68 -4.32 -22.78 5.07
N ASN A 69 -3.25 -23.50 4.76
CA ASN A 69 -1.98 -23.41 5.47
C ASN A 69 -0.84 -23.50 4.46
N LYS A 70 -0.13 -22.40 4.26
CA LYS A 70 0.95 -22.28 3.27
C LYS A 70 2.26 -21.98 3.97
N VAL A 71 3.28 -22.78 3.67
CA VAL A 71 4.65 -22.58 4.16
C VAL A 71 5.55 -22.20 3.00
N LEU A 72 6.33 -21.14 3.16
CA LEU A 72 7.34 -20.66 2.23
C LEU A 72 8.65 -20.51 2.97
N GLU A 73 9.76 -20.90 2.33
CA GLU A 73 11.10 -20.63 2.82
C GLU A 73 11.91 -19.94 1.74
N TYR A 74 12.62 -18.88 2.13
CA TYR A 74 13.48 -18.14 1.22
C TYR A 74 14.71 -17.61 1.96
N SER A 75 15.83 -17.56 1.25
CA SER A 75 17.12 -17.04 1.75
C SER A 75 17.63 -15.87 0.90
N THR A 76 16.80 -15.41 -0.04
CA THR A 76 17.08 -14.29 -0.96
C THR A 76 15.77 -13.60 -1.30
N LEU A 77 15.86 -12.32 -1.67
CA LEU A 77 14.72 -11.54 -2.17
C LEU A 77 14.60 -11.64 -3.69
N GLY A 78 13.37 -11.78 -4.18
CA GLY A 78 13.07 -11.64 -5.59
C GLY A 78 13.20 -10.19 -6.05
N ARG A 79 13.37 -9.98 -7.36
CA ARG A 79 13.43 -8.61 -7.93
C ARG A 79 12.10 -7.87 -7.86
N SER A 80 11.00 -8.57 -7.64
CA SER A 80 9.63 -8.03 -7.61
C SER A 80 9.24 -7.34 -6.30
N ILE A 81 10.12 -7.36 -5.30
CA ILE A 81 9.90 -6.74 -3.99
C ILE A 81 10.97 -5.69 -3.70
N LEU A 82 10.53 -4.57 -3.13
CA LEU A 82 11.39 -3.57 -2.51
C LEU A 82 10.84 -3.22 -1.13
N LEU A 83 11.76 -2.97 -0.20
CA LEU A 83 11.47 -2.66 1.19
C LEU A 83 12.13 -1.34 1.60
N PHE A 84 11.43 -0.56 2.41
CA PHE A 84 11.98 0.55 3.15
C PHE A 84 12.66 0.05 4.42
N GLU A 85 13.56 0.85 4.98
CA GLU A 85 14.36 0.52 6.18
C GLU A 85 13.49 0.12 7.38
N THR A 86 12.27 0.66 7.46
CA THR A 86 11.30 0.44 8.54
C THR A 86 10.35 -0.74 8.29
N GLY A 87 10.55 -1.51 7.22
CA GLY A 87 9.83 -2.75 6.96
C GLY A 87 8.59 -2.63 6.07
N GLU A 88 8.17 -1.41 5.73
CA GLU A 88 7.19 -1.20 4.66
C GLU A 88 7.73 -1.73 3.33
N PHE A 89 6.85 -2.26 2.49
CA PHE A 89 7.29 -2.91 1.27
C PHE A 89 6.24 -2.82 0.17
N SER A 90 6.67 -3.05 -1.07
CA SER A 90 5.77 -3.43 -2.14
C SER A 90 6.30 -4.64 -2.90
N GLN A 91 5.41 -5.58 -3.18
CA GLN A 91 5.67 -6.76 -3.99
C GLN A 91 4.65 -6.85 -5.12
N GLY A 92 5.07 -7.07 -6.36
CA GLY A 92 4.12 -7.19 -7.46
C GLY A 92 4.77 -7.43 -8.83
N SER A 93 3.97 -7.27 -9.88
CA SER A 93 4.46 -7.43 -11.25
C SER A 93 5.61 -6.46 -11.56
N LEU A 94 6.68 -6.98 -12.17
CA LEU A 94 7.79 -6.17 -12.69
C LEU A 94 7.43 -5.46 -14.00
N GLN A 95 6.51 -6.05 -14.76
CA GLN A 95 6.13 -5.64 -16.08
C GLN A 95 4.61 -5.76 -16.21
N PHE A 96 3.97 -4.73 -16.73
CA PHE A 96 2.58 -4.76 -17.16
C PHE A 96 2.47 -5.37 -18.57
N SER A 97 1.46 -6.21 -18.77
CA SER A 97 1.11 -6.79 -20.07
C SER A 97 -0.40 -6.69 -20.28
N PRO A 98 -0.88 -6.18 -21.45
CA PRO A 98 -2.30 -5.93 -21.71
C PRO A 98 -3.25 -7.14 -21.72
N PHE A 99 -2.74 -8.35 -21.50
CA PHE A 99 -3.51 -9.60 -21.60
C PHE A 99 -3.29 -10.56 -20.43
N SER A 100 -2.54 -10.14 -19.41
CA SER A 100 -2.35 -10.90 -18.18
C SER A 100 -3.05 -10.19 -17.02
N GLU A 101 -3.35 -10.96 -15.97
CA GLU A 101 -3.64 -10.34 -14.68
C GLU A 101 -2.43 -9.52 -14.23
N PHE A 102 -2.71 -8.45 -13.49
CA PHE A 102 -1.70 -7.52 -13.04
C PHE A 102 -2.04 -7.04 -11.64
N GLY A 103 -1.03 -6.76 -10.83
CA GLY A 103 -1.27 -6.23 -9.51
C GLY A 103 -0.02 -6.08 -8.68
N ALA A 104 -0.21 -5.46 -7.53
CA ALA A 104 0.81 -5.34 -6.51
C ALA A 104 0.17 -5.31 -5.13
N GLU A 105 0.99 -5.71 -4.17
CA GLU A 105 0.78 -5.51 -2.75
C GLU A 105 1.59 -4.29 -2.29
N LEU A 106 0.98 -3.49 -1.43
CA LEU A 106 1.61 -2.37 -0.74
C LEU A 106 1.40 -2.58 0.77
N GLY A 107 2.49 -2.82 1.50
CA GLY A 107 2.50 -3.14 2.91
C GLY A 107 3.07 -1.99 3.75
N PHE A 108 2.26 -1.47 4.67
CA PHE A 108 2.65 -0.48 5.66
C PHE A 108 2.93 -1.15 7.01
N MET A 109 3.75 -0.49 7.82
CA MET A 109 4.10 -0.93 9.16
C MET A 109 4.15 0.28 10.09
N GLN A 110 3.47 0.18 11.24
CA GLN A 110 3.57 1.16 12.31
C GLN A 110 3.58 0.41 13.65
N GLY A 111 4.78 0.27 14.23
CA GLY A 111 4.95 -0.51 15.47
C GLY A 111 4.42 -1.93 15.31
N ASP A 112 3.49 -2.33 16.18
CA ASP A 112 2.88 -3.66 16.18
C ASP A 112 1.67 -3.79 15.24
N ARG A 113 1.51 -2.88 14.29
CA ARG A 113 0.45 -2.93 13.28
C ARG A 113 1.03 -2.99 11.89
N ARG A 114 0.42 -3.81 11.04
CA ARG A 114 0.63 -3.77 9.59
C ARG A 114 -0.71 -3.63 8.89
N LEU A 115 -0.67 -2.90 7.79
CA LEU A 115 -1.77 -2.79 6.85
C LEU A 115 -1.22 -3.10 5.47
N ARG A 116 -1.72 -4.15 4.83
CA ARG A 116 -1.29 -4.55 3.48
C ARG A 116 -2.47 -4.47 2.55
N LEU A 117 -2.29 -3.85 1.39
CA LEU A 117 -3.34 -3.71 0.39
C LEU A 117 -2.87 -4.31 -0.93
N VAL A 118 -3.58 -5.33 -1.39
CA VAL A 118 -3.38 -5.93 -2.71
C VAL A 118 -4.38 -5.32 -3.69
N GLN A 119 -3.89 -4.79 -4.80
CA GLN A 119 -4.71 -4.30 -5.91
C GLN A 119 -4.54 -5.23 -7.09
N LEU A 120 -5.63 -5.87 -7.54
CA LEU A 120 -5.62 -6.80 -8.66
C LEU A 120 -6.45 -6.26 -9.83
N PHE A 121 -5.89 -6.38 -11.03
CA PHE A 121 -6.49 -6.00 -12.30
C PHE A 121 -6.70 -7.23 -13.16
N ASP A 122 -7.82 -7.24 -13.89
CA ASP A 122 -8.14 -8.30 -14.83
C ASP A 122 -7.39 -8.15 -16.17
N LYS A 123 -7.64 -9.09 -17.09
CA LYS A 123 -7.08 -9.07 -18.45
C LYS A 123 -7.61 -7.91 -19.30
N GLY A 124 -8.67 -7.24 -18.87
CA GLY A 124 -9.18 -5.99 -19.44
C GLY A 124 -8.48 -4.74 -18.88
N SER A 125 -7.48 -4.93 -18.01
CA SER A 125 -6.74 -3.86 -17.33
C SER A 125 -7.61 -3.01 -16.39
N GLN A 126 -8.74 -3.54 -15.94
CA GLN A 126 -9.64 -2.90 -14.98
C GLN A 126 -9.42 -3.47 -13.59
N LEU A 127 -9.58 -2.64 -12.56
CA LEU A 127 -9.51 -3.10 -11.18
C LEU A 127 -10.58 -4.19 -10.96
N SER A 128 -10.15 -5.38 -10.56
CA SER A 128 -11.02 -6.55 -10.40
C SER A 128 -11.34 -6.82 -8.93
N SER A 129 -10.36 -6.64 -8.03
CA SER A 129 -10.56 -6.78 -6.60
C SER A 129 -9.46 -6.11 -5.78
N LEU A 130 -9.80 -5.85 -4.54
CA LEU A 130 -8.89 -5.34 -3.50
C LEU A 130 -8.84 -6.37 -2.37
N THR A 131 -7.66 -6.66 -1.83
CA THR A 131 -7.53 -7.45 -0.60
C THR A 131 -6.84 -6.62 0.44
N LEU A 132 -7.57 -6.24 1.49
CA LEU A 132 -7.05 -5.52 2.63
C LEU A 132 -6.70 -6.53 3.73
N VAL A 133 -5.43 -6.57 4.11
CA VAL A 133 -4.93 -7.40 5.19
C VAL A 133 -4.57 -6.52 6.37
N ARG A 134 -5.32 -6.68 7.47
CA ARG A 134 -5.17 -5.89 8.69
C ARG A 134 -4.58 -6.79 9.76
N GLU A 135 -3.35 -6.50 10.15
CA GLU A 135 -2.58 -7.35 11.05
C GLU A 135 -2.12 -6.56 12.27
N HIS A 136 -1.99 -7.28 13.38
CA HIS A 136 -1.34 -6.82 14.60
C HIS A 136 -0.39 -7.92 15.09
N ARG A 137 0.67 -7.54 15.80
CA ARG A 137 1.60 -8.51 16.38
C ARG A 137 0.88 -9.33 17.45
N GLN A 138 1.19 -10.62 17.56
CA GLN A 138 0.70 -11.47 18.65
C GLN A 138 0.97 -10.80 20.00
N ASP A 139 0.00 -10.90 20.91
CA ASP A 139 0.03 -10.32 22.26
C ASP A 139 0.05 -8.77 22.31
N SER A 140 -0.17 -8.09 21.18
CA SER A 140 -0.32 -6.64 21.11
C SER A 140 -1.79 -6.20 21.04
N LEU A 141 -2.03 -4.89 21.21
CA LEU A 141 -3.38 -4.32 21.12
C LEU A 141 -3.87 -4.30 19.67
N ARG A 142 -5.07 -4.85 19.44
CA ARG A 142 -5.81 -4.75 18.18
C ARG A 142 -6.47 -3.36 18.04
N ALA A 143 -5.67 -2.31 17.92
CA ALA A 143 -6.17 -0.93 17.82
C ALA A 143 -6.54 -0.55 16.38
N GLU A 144 -7.58 -1.15 15.81
CA GLU A 144 -8.09 -0.78 14.47
C GLU A 144 -8.62 0.66 14.43
N ARG A 145 -8.43 1.33 13.29
CA ARG A 145 -8.94 2.67 13.02
C ARG A 145 -10.38 2.57 12.50
N PRO A 146 -11.20 3.62 12.71
CA PRO A 146 -12.47 3.73 12.00
C PRO A 146 -12.28 3.62 10.48
N PRO A 147 -13.30 3.19 9.73
CA PRO A 147 -13.28 3.29 8.28
C PRO A 147 -12.93 4.70 7.81
N LEU A 148 -12.13 4.79 6.75
CA LEU A 148 -11.67 6.06 6.25
C LEU A 148 -12.85 6.88 5.72
N THR A 149 -12.94 8.13 6.14
CA THR A 149 -13.89 9.10 5.58
C THR A 149 -13.16 10.26 4.94
N LEU A 150 -13.82 10.93 3.99
CA LEU A 150 -13.28 12.13 3.35
C LEU A 150 -12.94 13.21 4.40
N ASP A 151 -13.83 13.43 5.37
CA ASP A 151 -13.66 14.49 6.36
C ASP A 151 -12.40 14.26 7.24
N GLN A 152 -11.95 13.02 7.39
CA GLN A 152 -10.68 12.72 8.06
C GLN A 152 -9.44 13.14 7.25
N LEU A 153 -9.56 13.26 5.92
CA LEU A 153 -8.48 13.66 5.02
C LEU A 153 -8.43 15.18 4.77
N VAL A 154 -9.54 15.90 4.96
CA VAL A 154 -9.60 17.35 4.77
C VAL A 154 -8.56 18.05 5.66
N GLY A 155 -7.88 19.04 5.07
CA GLY A 155 -6.81 19.82 5.70
C GLY A 155 -5.53 19.82 4.89
N THR A 156 -4.48 20.40 5.47
CA THR A 156 -3.15 20.48 4.85
C THR A 156 -2.19 19.51 5.51
N TRP A 157 -1.55 18.68 4.70
CA TRP A 157 -0.61 17.65 5.08
C TRP A 157 0.79 18.03 4.62
N TYR A 158 1.75 17.93 5.54
CA TYR A 158 3.17 18.15 5.28
C TYR A 158 3.89 16.83 5.49
N GLY A 159 4.65 16.39 4.49
CA GLY A 159 5.28 15.08 4.54
C GLY A 159 6.68 15.05 3.97
N GLU A 160 7.33 13.93 4.23
CA GLU A 160 8.61 13.54 3.65
C GLU A 160 8.38 12.28 2.82
N ALA A 161 8.93 12.28 1.61
CA ALA A 161 8.88 11.17 0.68
C ALA A 161 10.27 10.57 0.51
N VAL A 162 10.32 9.25 0.46
CA VAL A 162 11.52 8.48 0.10
C VAL A 162 11.20 7.64 -1.12
N THR A 163 11.96 7.80 -2.20
CA THR A 163 11.84 6.97 -3.41
C THR A 163 13.02 6.01 -3.50
N ILE A 164 12.73 4.72 -3.64
CA ILE A 164 13.70 3.65 -3.88
C ILE A 164 13.46 2.98 -5.24
N TYR A 165 14.50 2.34 -5.77
CA TYR A 165 14.55 1.91 -7.16
C TYR A 165 14.90 0.42 -7.31
N PRO A 166 14.33 -0.29 -8.30
CA PRO A 166 14.62 -1.72 -8.52
C PRO A 166 16.08 -2.03 -8.89
N ASP A 167 16.84 -1.04 -9.37
CA ASP A 167 18.26 -1.14 -9.68
C ASP A 167 19.18 -0.79 -8.49
N TRP A 168 18.60 -0.51 -7.32
CA TRP A 168 19.30 -0.21 -6.06
C TRP A 168 20.21 1.01 -6.11
N ARG A 169 19.95 1.96 -7.02
CA ARG A 169 20.57 3.29 -6.92
C ARG A 169 20.15 3.97 -5.61
N SER A 170 20.92 4.99 -5.20
CA SER A 170 20.65 5.75 -3.98
C SER A 170 19.21 6.29 -3.93
N PRO A 171 18.55 6.22 -2.75
CA PRO A 171 17.21 6.75 -2.60
C PRO A 171 17.15 8.28 -2.74
N ASP A 172 16.06 8.77 -3.33
CA ASP A 172 15.74 10.20 -3.31
C ASP A 172 14.88 10.54 -2.10
N ARG A 173 15.12 11.71 -1.50
CA ARG A 173 14.36 12.20 -0.34
C ARG A 173 13.91 13.62 -0.58
N TYR A 174 12.63 13.91 -0.35
CA TYR A 174 12.07 15.23 -0.61
C TYR A 174 10.82 15.52 0.22
N ALA A 175 10.55 16.81 0.42
CA ALA A 175 9.34 17.26 1.08
C ALA A 175 8.12 17.25 0.14
N THR A 176 6.94 17.01 0.71
CA THR A 176 5.66 17.06 0.01
C THR A 176 4.66 17.90 0.80
N THR A 177 3.78 18.63 0.12
CA THR A 177 2.61 19.27 0.72
C THR A 177 1.36 18.84 -0.03
N LEU A 178 0.32 18.43 0.69
CA LEU A 178 -0.96 18.02 0.13
C LEU A 178 -2.08 18.79 0.85
N SER A 179 -2.76 19.68 0.14
CA SER A 179 -3.96 20.35 0.64
C SER A 179 -5.19 19.65 0.09
N ILE A 180 -6.15 19.30 0.95
CA ILE A 180 -7.42 18.66 0.58
C ILE A 180 -8.56 19.50 1.13
N GLN A 181 -9.49 19.88 0.25
CA GLN A 181 -10.68 20.63 0.57
C GLN A 181 -11.92 19.91 0.01
N LYS A 182 -13.05 20.10 0.68
CA LYS A 182 -14.35 19.61 0.24
C LYS A 182 -15.21 20.80 -0.15
N GLU A 183 -15.63 20.83 -1.41
CA GLU A 183 -16.46 21.87 -2.00
C GLU A 183 -17.77 21.23 -2.48
N GLY A 184 -18.79 21.23 -1.61
CA GLY A 184 -20.06 20.57 -1.89
C GLY A 184 -19.91 19.06 -2.12
N ASP A 185 -20.21 18.60 -3.33
CA ASP A 185 -20.10 17.21 -3.80
C ASP A 185 -18.73 16.90 -4.45
N ARG A 186 -17.78 17.83 -4.36
CA ARG A 186 -16.43 17.68 -4.91
C ARG A 186 -15.36 17.73 -3.84
N LEU A 187 -14.28 17.02 -4.11
CA LEU A 187 -13.00 17.21 -3.44
C LEU A 187 -12.07 17.99 -4.36
N VAL A 188 -11.39 18.99 -3.81
CA VAL A 188 -10.29 19.69 -4.48
C VAL A 188 -9.01 19.34 -3.73
N GLN A 189 -7.99 18.89 -4.45
CA GLN A 189 -6.68 18.66 -3.88
C GLN A 189 -5.59 19.41 -4.63
N GLN A 190 -4.58 19.83 -3.89
CA GLN A 190 -3.35 20.42 -4.41
C GLN A 190 -2.15 19.70 -3.81
N LEU A 191 -1.35 19.06 -4.67
CA LEU A 191 -0.12 18.37 -4.31
C LEU A 191 1.08 19.17 -4.82
N THR A 192 2.04 19.40 -3.94
CA THR A 192 3.33 20.01 -4.26
C THR A 192 4.46 19.10 -3.79
N ALA A 193 5.39 18.80 -4.69
CA ALA A 193 6.65 18.11 -4.45
C ALA A 193 7.69 18.64 -5.46
N PRO A 194 8.99 18.28 -5.38
CA PRO A 194 9.95 18.67 -6.41
C PRO A 194 9.44 18.27 -7.79
N GLU A 195 9.45 19.22 -8.73
CA GLU A 195 8.99 19.04 -10.12
C GLU A 195 7.50 18.69 -10.29
N VAL A 196 6.72 18.66 -9.21
CA VAL A 196 5.29 18.33 -9.22
C VAL A 196 4.50 19.44 -8.55
N SER A 197 3.62 20.07 -9.32
CA SER A 197 2.55 20.93 -8.81
C SER A 197 1.26 20.53 -9.51
N LEU A 198 0.42 19.77 -8.82
CA LEU A 198 -0.82 19.23 -9.35
C LEU A 198 -2.01 19.77 -8.55
N THR A 199 -2.96 20.38 -9.25
CA THR A 199 -4.29 20.65 -8.72
C THR A 199 -5.28 19.75 -9.45
N SER A 200 -6.13 19.04 -8.70
CA SER A 200 -7.12 18.14 -9.30
C SER A 200 -8.41 18.13 -8.48
N THR A 201 -9.51 17.92 -9.18
CA THR A 201 -10.85 17.82 -8.58
C THR A 201 -11.40 16.41 -8.75
N ALA A 202 -12.05 15.89 -7.70
CA ALA A 202 -12.80 14.64 -7.75
C ALA A 202 -14.28 14.83 -7.46
N ALA A 203 -15.12 14.06 -8.13
CA ALA A 203 -16.50 13.85 -7.71
C ALA A 203 -16.54 12.86 -6.53
N ILE A 204 -17.43 13.12 -5.56
CA ILE A 204 -17.62 12.26 -4.38
C ILE A 204 -18.80 11.32 -4.62
N GLU A 205 -18.53 10.01 -4.68
CA GLU A 205 -19.50 8.94 -4.89
C GLU A 205 -19.47 7.95 -3.71
N GLY A 206 -20.09 8.32 -2.60
CA GLY A 206 -20.07 7.50 -1.38
C GLY A 206 -18.66 7.33 -0.83
N CYS A 207 -18.11 6.11 -0.90
CA CYS A 207 -16.73 5.81 -0.50
C CYS A 207 -15.71 5.92 -1.64
N ILE A 208 -16.11 6.41 -2.82
CA ILE A 208 -15.25 6.52 -4.00
C ILE A 208 -15.07 8.00 -4.34
N LEU A 209 -13.82 8.41 -4.59
CA LEU A 209 -13.49 9.70 -5.18
C LEU A 209 -13.06 9.45 -6.64
N ARG A 210 -13.75 10.07 -7.60
CA ARG A 210 -13.43 9.93 -9.03
C ARG A 210 -12.73 11.16 -9.56
N PHE A 211 -11.51 10.99 -10.04
CA PHE A 211 -10.79 12.03 -10.76
C PHE A 211 -10.80 11.70 -12.25
N GLU A 212 -11.50 12.51 -13.03
CA GLU A 212 -11.52 12.40 -14.50
C GLU A 212 -10.49 13.33 -15.17
N GLN A 213 -9.95 14.27 -14.40
CA GLN A 213 -8.89 15.18 -14.83
C GLN A 213 -7.53 14.48 -14.78
N GLY A 214 -6.63 14.85 -15.69
CA GLY A 214 -5.27 14.31 -15.76
C GLY A 214 -5.01 13.52 -17.05
N GLN A 215 -3.96 12.70 -17.04
CA GLN A 215 -3.60 11.88 -18.22
C GLN A 215 -4.60 10.74 -18.48
N TYR A 216 -5.15 10.18 -17.42
CA TYR A 216 -6.14 9.10 -17.45
C TYR A 216 -6.95 9.14 -16.16
N PRO A 217 -8.21 8.65 -16.18
CA PRO A 217 -9.06 8.70 -15.01
C PRO A 217 -8.57 7.74 -13.91
N ILE A 218 -8.61 8.22 -12.67
CA ILE A 218 -8.25 7.46 -11.47
C ILE A 218 -9.42 7.44 -10.47
N GLN A 219 -9.42 6.44 -9.60
CA GLN A 219 -10.36 6.33 -8.49
C GLN A 219 -9.63 6.14 -7.17
N VAL A 220 -10.13 6.79 -6.12
CA VAL A 220 -9.72 6.53 -4.74
C VAL A 220 -10.87 5.86 -4.01
N VAL A 221 -10.68 4.62 -3.56
CA VAL A 221 -11.64 3.89 -2.73
C VAL A 221 -11.23 4.03 -1.27
N LEU A 222 -12.12 4.59 -0.44
CA LEU A 222 -11.96 4.69 1.00
C LEU A 222 -12.36 3.37 1.65
N LEU A 223 -11.48 2.82 2.49
CA LEU A 223 -11.57 1.46 3.03
C LEU A 223 -11.54 1.45 4.57
N PRO A 224 -11.87 0.31 5.20
CA PRO A 224 -11.72 0.12 6.64
C PRO A 224 -10.30 0.40 7.15
N ASP A 225 -10.17 0.61 8.47
CA ASP A 225 -8.88 0.79 9.16
C ASP A 225 -8.03 1.96 8.63
N GLY A 226 -8.71 3.04 8.21
CA GLY A 226 -8.05 4.22 7.67
C GLY A 226 -7.38 4.01 6.31
N ALA A 227 -7.64 2.89 5.62
CA ALA A 227 -7.01 2.58 4.34
C ALA A 227 -7.64 3.33 3.16
N SER A 228 -6.84 3.57 2.12
CA SER A 228 -7.32 4.03 0.81
C SER A 228 -6.62 3.30 -0.32
N SER A 229 -7.35 3.00 -1.39
CA SER A 229 -6.83 2.45 -2.64
C SER A 229 -6.92 3.50 -3.74
N ASN A 230 -5.80 3.97 -4.29
CA ASN A 230 -5.77 4.88 -5.43
C ASN A 230 -5.21 4.18 -6.67
N THR A 231 -6.04 4.04 -7.70
CA THR A 231 -5.70 3.30 -8.92
C THR A 231 -6.24 3.98 -10.17
N PRO A 232 -5.64 3.75 -11.35
CA PRO A 232 -6.32 3.95 -12.62
C PRO A 232 -7.66 3.22 -12.63
N ILE A 233 -8.69 3.82 -13.23
CA ILE A 233 -9.96 3.08 -13.49
C ILE A 233 -9.67 1.93 -14.48
N GLN A 234 -8.82 2.21 -15.47
CA GLN A 234 -8.23 1.23 -16.37
C GLN A 234 -6.76 1.60 -16.57
N ILE A 235 -5.85 0.63 -16.51
CA ILE A 235 -4.42 0.88 -16.73
C ILE A 235 -4.24 1.38 -18.17
N PRO A 236 -3.66 2.58 -18.37
CA PRO A 236 -3.49 3.16 -19.70
C PRO A 236 -2.42 2.40 -20.49
N LYS A 237 -2.65 2.19 -21.78
CA LYS A 237 -1.65 1.57 -22.68
C LYS A 237 -0.66 2.61 -23.19
N GLY A 238 0.64 2.30 -23.13
CA GLY A 238 1.69 3.16 -23.69
C GLY A 238 1.91 4.46 -22.91
N GLN A 239 1.42 4.56 -21.67
CA GLN A 239 1.57 5.72 -20.80
C GLN A 239 2.08 5.27 -19.44
N PRO A 240 2.89 6.10 -18.74
CA PRO A 240 3.29 5.80 -17.38
C PRO A 240 2.05 5.75 -16.49
N PHE A 241 2.09 4.90 -15.47
CA PHE A 241 1.01 4.82 -14.50
C PHE A 241 1.53 4.47 -13.10
N PHE A 242 0.64 4.47 -12.12
CA PHE A 242 0.99 4.12 -10.76
C PHE A 242 -0.11 3.31 -10.08
N LEU A 243 0.28 2.59 -9.03
CA LEU A 243 -0.58 1.98 -8.04
C LEU A 243 -0.28 2.64 -6.70
N GLU A 244 -1.28 3.17 -6.00
CA GLU A 244 -1.09 3.81 -4.72
C GLU A 244 -2.03 3.26 -3.65
N ALA A 245 -1.48 3.09 -2.45
CA ALA A 245 -2.25 2.82 -1.25
C ALA A 245 -1.97 3.92 -0.22
N GLY A 246 -2.89 4.13 0.71
CA GLY A 246 -2.68 5.02 1.84
C GLY A 246 -3.23 4.43 3.13
N TRP A 247 -2.68 4.86 4.25
CA TRP A 247 -3.11 4.47 5.59
C TRP A 247 -3.10 5.66 6.54
N LEU A 248 -4.28 6.03 7.04
CA LEU A 248 -4.47 7.03 8.08
C LEU A 248 -4.22 6.42 9.47
N ILE A 249 -2.94 6.32 9.81
CA ILE A 249 -2.43 5.75 11.07
C ILE A 249 -2.97 6.50 12.29
N ALA A 250 -2.74 7.82 12.30
CA ALA A 250 -3.10 8.89 13.24
C ALA A 250 -4.25 9.77 12.75
N ALA A 251 -4.90 10.57 13.60
CA ALA A 251 -5.83 11.62 13.11
C ALA A 251 -5.08 12.74 12.37
N GLY A 252 -3.77 12.82 12.53
CA GLY A 252 -2.87 13.73 11.82
C GLY A 252 -1.57 13.04 11.42
N LEU A 253 -1.57 11.71 11.24
CA LEU A 253 -0.44 10.95 10.72
C LEU A 253 -0.95 10.00 9.65
N ARG A 254 -0.42 10.11 8.44
CA ARG A 254 -0.80 9.29 7.30
C ARG A 254 0.45 8.82 6.57
N GLN A 255 0.39 7.61 6.04
CA GLN A 255 1.36 7.13 5.06
C GLN A 255 0.67 6.92 3.70
N ARG A 256 1.43 7.12 2.63
CA ARG A 256 1.06 6.76 1.26
C ARG A 256 2.20 6.02 0.60
N MET A 257 1.90 4.99 -0.16
CA MET A 257 2.90 4.25 -0.91
C MET A 257 2.51 4.22 -2.38
N ILE A 258 3.45 4.57 -3.25
CA ILE A 258 3.22 4.72 -4.69
C ILE A 258 4.21 3.83 -5.44
N ARG A 259 3.69 2.82 -6.13
CA ARG A 259 4.45 1.95 -7.04
C ARG A 259 4.27 2.45 -8.47
N ARG A 260 5.36 2.89 -9.13
CA ARG A 260 5.31 3.55 -10.45
C ARG A 260 5.81 2.67 -11.59
N TYR A 261 5.14 2.78 -12.73
CA TYR A 261 5.47 2.11 -13.97
C TYR A 261 5.69 3.13 -15.09
N ASP A 262 6.63 2.85 -15.99
CA ASP A 262 6.87 3.69 -17.18
C ASP A 262 5.85 3.41 -18.30
N ALA A 263 6.00 4.12 -19.42
CA ALA A 263 5.15 3.98 -20.60
C ALA A 263 5.26 2.60 -21.28
N GLN A 264 6.35 1.87 -21.04
CA GLN A 264 6.54 0.50 -21.49
C GLN A 264 5.92 -0.50 -20.51
N GLY A 265 5.44 -0.05 -19.36
CA GLY A 265 4.85 -0.87 -18.31
C GLY A 265 5.89 -1.52 -17.40
N ALA A 266 7.16 -1.11 -17.44
CA ALA A 266 8.19 -1.62 -16.54
C ALA A 266 8.11 -0.91 -15.19
N TRP A 267 8.32 -1.65 -14.10
CA TRP A 267 8.37 -1.06 -12.75
C TRP A 267 9.66 -0.24 -12.59
N VAL A 268 9.50 1.04 -12.26
CA VAL A 268 10.63 1.98 -12.21
C VAL A 268 10.96 2.50 -10.81
N SER A 269 9.98 2.59 -9.90
CA SER A 269 10.25 3.08 -8.54
C SER A 269 9.15 2.74 -7.54
N LEU A 270 9.50 2.85 -6.26
CA LEU A 270 8.59 2.78 -5.13
C LEU A 270 8.82 3.99 -4.22
N THR A 271 7.76 4.74 -3.93
CA THR A 271 7.81 5.91 -3.05
C THR A 271 6.98 5.65 -1.80
N LEU A 272 7.53 5.93 -0.62
CA LEU A 272 6.79 6.02 0.65
C LEU A 272 6.76 7.48 1.08
N VAL A 273 5.56 8.00 1.33
CA VAL A 273 5.31 9.33 1.89
C VAL A 273 4.80 9.17 3.30
N THR A 274 5.43 9.83 4.27
CA THR A 274 4.91 9.96 5.62
C THR A 274 4.53 11.42 5.86
N GLU A 275 3.25 11.68 6.11
CA GLU A 275 2.69 13.03 6.16
C GLU A 275 1.92 13.29 7.46
N ARG A 276 2.03 14.52 7.96
CA ARG A 276 1.38 15.01 9.17
C ARG A 276 0.45 16.17 8.81
N ARG A 277 -0.75 16.15 9.38
CA ARG A 277 -1.70 17.26 9.19
C ARG A 277 -1.31 18.42 10.09
N SER A 278 -1.39 19.65 9.58
CA SER A 278 -1.31 20.84 10.43
C SER A 278 -2.34 20.75 11.56
N GLN A 279 -1.95 21.20 12.75
CA GLN A 279 -2.90 21.37 13.85
C GLN A 279 -3.94 22.44 13.49
#